data_AF-A0A9R1G3R8-F1
#
_entry.id   AF-A0A9R1G3R8-F1
#
_cell.length_a   1.000
_cell.length_b   1.000
_cell.length_c   1.000
_cell.angle_alpha   90.00
_cell.angle_beta   90.00
_cell.angle_gamma   90.00
#
_symmetry.space_group_name_H-M   'P 1'
#
loop_
_entity.id
_entity.type
_entity.pdbx_description
1 polymer ?
#
loop_
_entity_poly.entity_id
_entity_poly.type
_entity_poly.pdbx_seq_one_letter_code
_entity_poly.pdbx_strand_id
1 'polypeptide(L)'
;GSLHWYVNNYITVFDTIVESFRLMRCPTVIGCADLFEMGGMLSMFGLNYEGTSVEMWVMQDYKAEIWALKYRVELPVAEISLQCGKFDHRWEVVVTSSWDGHVLVLVHFDGWLLQVGMEGQLVASFHRKGLRPTRFRLKQSLVSHAFFPALEGYVVNGSPFIR
;
A
#
# COMPACT_ATOMS: atom_id res chain seq x y z
N GLY A 1 -17.44 12.59 8.32
CA GLY A 1 -16.17 12.01 7.80
C GLY A 1 -16.14 12.23 6.31
N SER A 2 -15.09 11.80 5.63
CA SER A 2 -15.04 11.86 4.16
C SER A 2 -14.55 10.54 3.60
N LEU A 3 -15.11 10.14 2.47
CA LEU A 3 -14.64 9.00 1.69
C LEU A 3 -13.86 9.51 0.48
N HIS A 4 -12.79 8.81 0.12
CA HIS A 4 -11.87 9.22 -0.94
C HIS A 4 -11.64 8.06 -1.90
N TRP A 5 -11.63 8.35 -3.20
CA TRP A 5 -11.19 7.41 -4.22
C TRP A 5 -10.52 8.15 -5.38
N TYR A 6 -9.52 7.51 -5.95
CA TYR A 6 -8.78 8.04 -7.10
C TYR A 6 -9.34 7.47 -8.40
N VAL A 7 -9.89 8.33 -9.26
CA VAL A 7 -10.49 7.95 -10.55
C VAL A 7 -10.10 8.98 -11.60
N ASN A 8 -9.66 8.52 -12.77
CA ASN A 8 -9.34 9.35 -13.94
C ASN A 8 -8.39 10.53 -13.65
N ASN A 9 -7.36 10.31 -12.82
CA ASN A 9 -6.39 11.32 -12.39
C ASN A 9 -6.91 12.38 -11.41
N TYR A 10 -8.06 12.15 -10.77
CA TYR A 10 -8.60 13.03 -9.73
C TYR A 10 -8.93 12.25 -8.46
N ILE A 11 -8.77 12.90 -7.32
CA ILE A 11 -9.30 12.40 -6.05
C ILE A 11 -10.72 12.93 -5.92
N THR A 12 -11.70 12.03 -5.93
CA THR A 12 -13.08 12.36 -5.60
C THR A 12 -13.27 12.22 -4.11
N VAL A 13 -13.89 13.23 -3.50
CA VAL A 13 -14.21 13.26 -2.08
C VAL A 13 -15.72 13.31 -1.92
N PHE A 14 -16.27 12.38 -1.15
CA PHE A 14 -17.64 12.45 -0.68
C PHE A 14 -17.65 12.84 0.79
N ASP A 15 -18.21 14.01 1.09
CA ASP A 15 -18.43 14.48 2.45
C ASP A 15 -19.68 13.81 3.01
N THR A 16 -19.51 12.98 4.04
CA THR A 16 -20.61 12.21 4.62
C THR A 16 -21.49 13.02 5.57
N ILE A 17 -21.11 14.27 5.90
CA ILE A 17 -21.86 15.13 6.81
C ILE A 17 -22.85 15.99 6.03
N VAL A 18 -22.39 16.60 4.95
CA VAL A 18 -23.21 17.44 4.07
C VAL A 18 -23.67 16.72 2.81
N GLU A 19 -23.33 15.44 2.67
CA GLU A 19 -23.74 14.55 1.56
C GLU A 19 -23.43 15.14 0.18
N SER A 20 -22.22 15.67 -0.01
CA SER A 20 -21.82 16.32 -1.26
C SER A 20 -20.49 15.79 -1.80
N PHE A 21 -20.33 15.94 -3.11
CA PHE A 21 -19.10 15.56 -3.82
C PHE A 21 -18.27 16.79 -4.13
N ARG A 22 -16.95 16.64 -4.00
CA ARG A 22 -15.99 17.62 -4.51
C ARG A 22 -14.77 16.91 -5.07
N LEU A 23 -14.04 17.60 -5.94
CA LEU A 23 -12.73 17.18 -6.37
C LEU A 23 -11.67 17.74 -5.41
N MET A 24 -10.61 16.97 -5.23
CA MET A 24 -9.41 17.34 -4.48
C MET A 24 -8.20 17.22 -5.39
N ARG A 25 -7.26 18.15 -5.25
CA ARG A 25 -5.98 18.10 -5.94
C ARG A 25 -5.20 16.88 -5.48
N CYS A 26 -4.65 16.13 -6.44
CA CYS A 26 -3.65 15.11 -6.18
C CYS A 26 -2.25 15.67 -6.46
N PRO A 27 -1.19 15.14 -5.83
CA PRO A 27 0.18 15.41 -6.26
C PRO A 27 0.37 14.91 -7.70
N THR A 28 1.41 15.43 -8.35
CA THR A 28 1.76 15.02 -9.71
C THR A 28 2.35 13.61 -9.69
N VAL A 29 1.48 12.61 -9.71
CA VAL A 29 1.82 11.20 -9.91
C VAL A 29 1.47 10.80 -11.34
N ILE A 30 2.33 9.98 -11.94
CA ILE A 30 2.18 9.48 -13.31
C ILE A 30 1.97 7.97 -13.24
N GLY A 31 0.95 7.43 -13.92
CA GLY A 31 0.76 5.98 -14.05
C GLY A 31 -0.17 5.35 -13.00
N CYS A 32 0.20 4.17 -12.49
CA CYS A 32 -0.58 3.45 -11.49
C CYS A 32 -0.48 4.17 -10.14
N ALA A 33 -1.60 4.70 -9.66
CA ALA A 33 -1.69 5.39 -8.38
C ALA A 33 -2.93 4.93 -7.61
N ASP A 34 -2.79 4.85 -6.29
CA ASP A 34 -3.91 4.54 -5.39
C ASP A 34 -3.74 5.19 -4.02
N LEU A 35 -4.85 5.33 -3.32
CA LEU A 35 -4.94 5.90 -1.99
C LEU A 35 -4.75 4.81 -0.93
N PHE A 36 -4.07 5.17 0.15
CA PHE A 36 -3.92 4.32 1.32
C PHE A 36 -3.85 5.16 2.60
N GLU A 37 -4.02 4.50 3.74
CA GLU A 37 -3.85 5.13 5.05
C GLU A 37 -2.42 4.87 5.55
N MET A 38 -1.78 5.91 6.08
CA MET A 38 -0.48 5.79 6.74
C MET A 38 -0.41 6.72 7.95
N GLY A 39 -0.31 6.13 9.15
CA GLY A 39 -0.15 6.89 10.40
C GLY A 39 -1.30 7.85 10.70
N GLY A 40 -2.53 7.48 10.34
CA GLY A 40 -3.74 8.29 10.46
C GLY A 40 -3.92 9.34 9.37
N MET A 41 -3.03 9.40 8.38
CA MET A 41 -3.06 10.41 7.32
C MET A 41 -3.48 9.79 5.98
N LEU A 42 -4.28 10.54 5.21
CA LEU A 42 -4.57 10.22 3.83
C LEU A 42 -3.26 10.27 3.03
N SER A 43 -2.94 9.17 2.37
CA SER A 43 -1.72 9.01 1.60
C SER A 43 -2.04 8.48 0.22
N MET A 44 -1.11 8.70 -0.71
CA MET A 44 -1.21 8.20 -2.07
C MET A 44 0.16 7.71 -2.50
N PHE A 45 0.21 6.63 -3.26
CA PHE A 45 1.43 6.22 -3.93
C PHE A 45 1.25 6.29 -5.43
N GLY A 46 2.36 6.42 -6.15
CA GLY A 46 2.40 6.27 -7.60
C GLY A 46 3.77 5.84 -8.07
N LEU A 47 3.83 5.41 -9.32
CA LEU A 47 5.09 5.14 -9.98
C LEU A 47 5.70 6.42 -10.55
N ASN A 48 7.02 6.45 -10.68
CA ASN A 48 7.66 7.44 -11.54
C ASN A 48 7.39 7.13 -13.01
N TYR A 49 7.72 8.08 -13.90
CA TYR A 49 7.54 7.92 -15.35
C TYR A 49 8.23 6.68 -15.92
N GLU A 50 9.39 6.32 -15.39
CA GLU A 50 10.19 5.18 -15.85
C GLU A 50 9.70 3.84 -15.29
N GLY A 51 8.79 3.83 -14.31
CA GLY A 51 8.35 2.63 -13.61
C GLY A 51 9.46 1.97 -12.77
N THR A 52 10.50 2.72 -12.39
CA THR A 52 11.67 2.26 -11.64
C THR A 52 11.58 2.57 -10.16
N SER A 53 10.70 3.48 -9.73
CA SER A 53 10.51 3.82 -8.33
C SER A 53 9.05 4.00 -7.94
N VAL A 54 8.73 3.68 -6.70
CA VAL A 54 7.45 3.98 -6.05
C VAL A 54 7.61 5.22 -5.18
N GLU A 55 6.83 6.26 -5.46
CA GLU A 55 6.78 7.49 -4.69
C GLU A 55 5.53 7.52 -3.82
N MET A 56 5.68 7.90 -2.56
CA MET A 56 4.61 7.95 -1.58
C MET A 56 4.45 9.35 -1.02
N TRP A 57 3.24 9.87 -1.16
CA TRP A 57 2.85 11.22 -0.80
C TRP A 57 1.88 11.18 0.38
N VAL A 58 2.01 12.14 1.28
CA VAL A 58 1.14 12.29 2.45
C VAL A 58 0.45 13.65 2.40
N MET A 59 -0.83 13.66 2.75
CA MET A 59 -1.60 14.88 2.96
C MET A 59 -1.13 15.59 4.22
N GLN A 60 -0.35 16.67 4.07
CA GLN A 60 0.10 17.49 5.19
C GLN A 60 -0.98 18.48 5.66
N ASP A 61 -1.70 19.08 4.70
CA ASP A 61 -2.82 19.97 4.99
C ASP A 61 -4.01 19.60 4.11
N TYR A 62 -5.05 19.06 4.75
CA TYR A 62 -6.27 18.64 4.07
C TYR A 62 -7.11 19.79 3.52
N LYS A 63 -7.11 20.95 4.16
CA LYS A 63 -7.91 22.11 3.75
C LYS A 63 -7.24 22.84 2.59
N ALA A 64 -5.92 23.00 2.67
CA ALA A 64 -5.13 23.60 1.59
C ALA A 64 -4.79 22.61 0.47
N GLU A 65 -5.09 21.32 0.66
CA GLU A 65 -4.79 20.21 -0.27
C GLU A 65 -3.29 20.11 -0.59
N ILE A 66 -2.46 20.29 0.45
CA ILE A 66 -1.01 20.26 0.35
C ILE A 66 -0.53 18.83 0.60
N TRP A 67 0.15 18.30 -0.42
CA TRP A 67 0.81 17.00 -0.39
C TRP A 67 2.31 17.17 -0.28
N ALA A 68 2.97 16.27 0.44
CA ALA A 68 4.42 16.19 0.48
C ALA A 68 4.90 14.78 0.19
N LEU A 69 5.97 14.69 -0.59
CA LEU A 69 6.68 13.44 -0.81
C LEU A 69 7.31 13.01 0.51
N LYS A 70 6.94 11.83 1.00
CA LYS A 70 7.46 11.27 2.24
C LYS A 70 8.50 10.20 2.01
N TYR A 71 8.24 9.32 1.04
CA TYR A 71 9.15 8.23 0.70
C TYR A 71 9.27 8.06 -0.81
N ARG A 72 10.44 7.61 -1.24
CA ARG A 72 10.70 7.12 -2.58
C ARG A 72 11.49 5.82 -2.45
N VAL A 73 10.97 4.76 -3.03
CA VAL A 73 11.58 3.42 -2.99
C VAL A 73 11.95 3.04 -4.42
N GLU A 74 13.24 2.86 -4.67
CA GLU A 74 13.73 2.33 -5.93
C GLU A 74 13.40 0.84 -6.02
N LEU A 75 12.86 0.39 -7.13
CA LEU A 75 12.55 -1.01 -7.35
C LEU A 75 13.82 -1.75 -7.80
N PRO A 76 14.12 -2.94 -7.23
CA PRO A 76 15.29 -3.72 -7.62
C PRO A 76 15.07 -4.46 -8.95
N VAL A 77 14.74 -3.74 -10.03
CA VAL A 77 14.30 -4.29 -11.32
C VAL A 77 15.29 -5.32 -11.88
N ALA A 78 16.59 -5.07 -11.74
CA ALA A 78 17.63 -5.99 -12.19
C ALA A 78 17.62 -7.32 -11.40
N GLU A 79 17.49 -7.25 -10.07
CA GLU A 79 17.42 -8.44 -9.21
C GLU A 79 16.13 -9.23 -9.47
N ILE A 80 14.99 -8.52 -9.58
CA ILE A 80 13.69 -9.13 -9.91
C ILE A 80 13.78 -9.84 -11.26
N SER A 81 14.36 -9.20 -12.28
CA SER A 81 14.49 -9.78 -13.61
C SER A 81 15.35 -11.05 -13.61
N LEU A 82 16.39 -11.09 -12.77
CA LEU A 82 17.26 -12.24 -12.61
C LEU A 82 16.56 -13.41 -11.91
N GLN A 83 15.78 -13.15 -10.86
CA GLN A 83 15.14 -14.19 -10.05
C GLN A 83 13.82 -14.72 -10.62
N CYS A 84 13.02 -13.82 -11.20
CA CYS A 84 11.61 -14.09 -11.52
C CYS A 84 11.32 -14.06 -13.02
N GLY A 85 12.35 -13.83 -13.86
CA GLY A 85 12.21 -13.64 -15.30
C GLY A 85 11.86 -12.20 -15.67
N LYS A 86 11.65 -11.94 -16.97
CA LYS A 86 11.51 -10.58 -17.49
C LYS A 86 10.41 -9.80 -16.76
N PHE A 87 10.81 -8.73 -16.08
CA PHE A 87 9.92 -7.77 -15.46
C PHE A 87 9.25 -6.91 -16.54
N ASP A 88 8.15 -7.44 -17.10
CA ASP A 88 7.43 -6.85 -18.24
C ASP A 88 6.22 -6.00 -17.81
N HIS A 89 5.47 -5.42 -18.74
CA HIS A 89 4.48 -4.35 -18.52
C HIS A 89 3.19 -4.76 -17.78
N ARG A 90 3.12 -5.99 -17.24
CA ARG A 90 1.95 -6.53 -16.53
C ARG A 90 2.21 -6.72 -15.05
N TRP A 91 2.62 -5.65 -14.40
CA TRP A 91 2.87 -5.64 -12.96
C TRP A 91 1.96 -4.64 -12.25
N GLU A 92 1.65 -4.93 -10.99
CA GLU A 92 0.82 -4.12 -10.11
C GLU A 92 1.62 -3.83 -8.83
N VAL A 93 1.58 -2.58 -8.37
CA VAL A 93 2.13 -2.20 -7.06
C VAL A 93 0.99 -2.00 -6.09
N VAL A 94 1.16 -2.54 -4.89
CA VAL A 94 0.32 -2.22 -3.75
C VAL A 94 1.20 -1.72 -2.63
N VAL A 95 0.90 -0.50 -2.15
CA VAL A 95 1.49 0.05 -0.94
C VAL A 95 0.46 -0.04 0.17
N THR A 96 0.87 -0.54 1.32
CA THR A 96 0.03 -0.64 2.52
C THR A 96 0.83 -0.33 3.77
N SER A 97 0.16 0.13 4.83
CA SER A 97 0.78 0.31 6.14
C SER A 97 0.32 -0.78 7.11
N SER A 98 1.25 -1.27 7.93
CA SER A 98 0.97 -2.17 9.04
C SER A 98 0.39 -1.42 10.24
N TRP A 99 0.01 -2.13 11.30
CA TRP A 99 -0.63 -1.50 12.48
C TRP A 99 0.36 -0.66 13.31
N ASP A 100 1.62 -1.06 13.31
CA ASP A 100 2.75 -0.36 13.91
C ASP A 100 3.32 0.74 13.00
N GLY A 101 2.70 0.99 11.84
CA GLY A 101 3.03 2.10 10.95
C GLY A 101 4.18 1.83 9.97
N HIS A 102 4.69 0.60 9.89
CA HIS A 102 5.61 0.22 8.83
C HIS A 102 4.91 0.18 7.47
N VAL A 103 5.58 0.70 6.45
CA VAL A 103 5.06 0.68 5.08
C VAL A 103 5.62 -0.54 4.36
N LEU A 104 4.73 -1.23 3.64
CA LEU A 104 5.03 -2.39 2.83
C LEU A 104 4.78 -2.05 1.36
N VAL A 105 5.79 -2.30 0.52
CA VAL A 105 5.68 -2.19 -0.93
C VAL A 105 5.63 -3.61 -1.49
N LEU A 106 4.52 -3.93 -2.13
CA LEU A 106 4.31 -5.22 -2.78
C LEU A 106 4.25 -5.02 -4.29
N VAL A 107 5.00 -5.86 -5.02
CA VAL A 107 5.02 -5.89 -6.48
C VAL A 107 4.49 -7.25 -6.93
N HIS A 108 3.45 -7.25 -7.75
CA HIS A 108 2.84 -8.46 -8.27
C HIS A 108 2.95 -8.51 -9.80
N PHE A 109 3.48 -9.60 -10.35
CA PHE A 109 3.51 -9.87 -11.79
C PHE A 109 3.68 -11.37 -12.08
N ASP A 110 3.06 -11.87 -13.15
CA ASP A 110 3.18 -13.27 -13.62
C ASP A 110 3.10 -14.37 -12.53
N GLY A 111 2.28 -14.16 -11.50
CA GLY A 111 2.13 -15.09 -10.37
C GLY A 111 3.20 -14.96 -9.28
N TRP A 112 4.14 -14.03 -9.41
CA TRP A 112 5.03 -13.58 -8.35
C TRP A 112 4.39 -12.46 -7.53
N LEU A 113 4.55 -12.54 -6.22
CA LEU A 113 4.31 -11.47 -5.27
C LEU A 113 5.63 -11.22 -4.53
N LEU A 114 6.16 -10.02 -4.69
CA LEU A 114 7.46 -9.62 -4.18
C LEU A 114 7.28 -8.53 -3.12
N GLN A 115 7.96 -8.68 -2.00
CA GLN A 115 8.06 -7.63 -1.00
C GLN A 115 9.35 -6.87 -1.23
N VAL A 116 9.22 -5.57 -1.47
CA VAL A 116 10.36 -4.64 -1.61
C VAL A 116 10.48 -3.85 -0.32
N GLY A 117 11.68 -3.83 0.25
CA GLY A 117 12.01 -3.04 1.43
C GLY A 117 12.11 -1.56 1.09
N MET A 118 12.07 -0.70 2.11
CA MET A 118 12.14 0.74 1.91
C MET A 118 13.49 1.22 1.34
N GLU A 119 14.55 0.43 1.47
CA GLU A 119 15.86 0.71 0.85
C GLU A 119 15.97 0.17 -0.58
N GLY A 120 14.86 -0.32 -1.15
CA GLY A 120 14.81 -0.85 -2.51
C GLY A 120 15.36 -2.26 -2.68
N GLN A 121 15.60 -2.99 -1.59
CA GLN A 121 16.04 -4.38 -1.60
C GLN A 121 14.86 -5.35 -1.72
N LEU A 122 15.04 -6.48 -2.41
CA LEU A 122 14.06 -7.55 -2.39
C LEU A 122 14.11 -8.28 -1.04
N VAL A 123 13.03 -8.20 -0.27
CA VAL A 123 12.95 -8.77 1.09
C VAL A 123 12.43 -10.20 1.05
N ALA A 124 11.39 -10.45 0.26
CA ALA A 124 10.77 -11.75 0.14
C ALA A 124 10.13 -11.92 -1.24
N SER A 125 10.08 -13.17 -1.70
CA SER A 125 9.42 -13.55 -2.94
C SER A 125 8.48 -14.72 -2.71
N PHE A 126 7.32 -14.67 -3.35
CA PHE A 126 6.32 -15.71 -3.29
C PHE A 126 5.78 -15.99 -4.69
N HIS A 127 5.74 -17.25 -5.09
CA HIS A 127 5.28 -17.65 -6.42
C HIS A 127 4.06 -18.55 -6.33
N ARG A 128 2.91 -18.02 -6.76
CA ARG A 128 1.67 -18.78 -6.91
C ARG A 128 0.76 -18.09 -7.93
N LYS A 129 0.44 -18.84 -8.98
CA LYS A 129 -0.49 -18.39 -10.03
C LYS A 129 -1.89 -18.13 -9.47
N GLY A 130 -2.56 -17.13 -10.05
CA GLY A 130 -3.95 -16.80 -9.73
C GLY A 130 -4.14 -15.98 -8.45
N LEU A 131 -3.06 -15.56 -7.79
CA LEU A 131 -3.17 -14.59 -6.71
C LEU A 131 -3.37 -13.19 -7.27
N ARG A 132 -4.17 -12.40 -6.55
CA ARG A 132 -4.26 -10.96 -6.74
C ARG A 132 -4.25 -10.32 -5.36
N PRO A 133 -3.44 -9.28 -5.13
CA PRO A 133 -3.50 -8.56 -3.87
C PRO A 133 -4.89 -7.93 -3.73
N THR A 134 -5.46 -8.05 -2.53
CA THR A 134 -6.67 -7.30 -2.17
C THR A 134 -6.27 -5.96 -1.58
N ARG A 135 -6.99 -4.90 -1.95
CA ARG A 135 -6.81 -3.55 -1.37
C ARG A 135 -7.44 -3.43 0.02
N PHE A 136 -8.18 -4.46 0.45
CA PHE A 136 -8.82 -4.49 1.75
C PHE A 136 -7.88 -5.04 2.80
N ARG A 137 -7.69 -4.25 3.86
CA ARG A 137 -7.05 -4.73 5.07
C ARG A 137 -8.08 -5.37 5.98
N LEU A 138 -7.87 -6.64 6.32
CA LEU A 138 -8.59 -7.24 7.44
C LEU A 138 -8.04 -6.61 8.72
N LYS A 139 -8.83 -5.73 9.35
CA LYS A 139 -8.57 -5.36 10.73
C LYS A 139 -8.81 -6.60 11.57
N GLN A 140 -7.83 -7.03 12.35
CA GLN A 140 -8.02 -8.09 13.35
C GLN A 140 -8.99 -7.57 14.41
N SER A 141 -10.28 -7.67 14.11
CA SER A 141 -11.35 -7.58 15.09
C SER A 141 -11.54 -8.99 15.61
N LEU A 142 -10.74 -9.39 16.60
CA LEU A 142 -11.23 -10.43 17.51
C LEU A 142 -12.41 -9.79 18.24
N VAL A 143 -13.60 -9.93 17.67
CA VAL A 143 -14.78 -9.98 18.53
C VAL A 143 -14.51 -11.17 19.43
N SER A 144 -14.39 -10.94 20.74
CA SER A 144 -14.40 -12.03 21.69
C SER A 144 -15.72 -12.77 21.48
N HIS A 145 -15.66 -13.87 20.75
CA HIS A 145 -16.79 -14.72 20.44
C HIS A 145 -16.52 -16.05 21.10
N ALA A 146 -17.53 -16.67 21.71
CA ALA A 146 -17.39 -17.95 22.40
C ALA A 146 -16.83 -19.10 21.53
N PHE A 147 -16.77 -18.92 20.20
CA PHE A 147 -16.15 -19.87 19.26
C PHE A 147 -14.63 -19.73 19.15
N PHE A 148 -14.07 -18.60 19.58
CA PHE A 148 -12.64 -18.36 19.68
C PHE A 148 -12.30 -18.16 21.16
N PRO A 149 -12.28 -19.25 21.96
CA PRO A 149 -11.81 -19.13 23.33
C PRO A 149 -10.42 -18.49 23.28
N ALA A 150 -10.20 -17.50 24.16
CA ALA A 150 -8.87 -16.99 24.40
C ALA A 150 -8.04 -18.19 24.89
N LEU A 151 -7.32 -18.82 23.98
CA LEU A 151 -6.41 -19.90 24.30
C LEU A 151 -5.23 -19.26 25.03
N GLU A 152 -5.36 -19.15 26.34
CA GLU A 152 -4.24 -18.92 27.26
C GLU A 152 -3.18 -19.98 26.95
N GLY A 153 -2.13 -19.58 26.22
CA GLY A 153 -1.04 -20.48 25.82
C GLY A 153 -0.66 -20.44 24.33
N TYR A 154 -1.42 -19.80 23.45
CA TYR A 154 -0.93 -19.57 22.09
C TYR A 154 0.13 -18.45 22.08
N VAL A 155 1.36 -18.81 21.72
CA VAL A 155 2.52 -17.92 21.50
C VAL A 155 2.31 -17.08 20.22
N VAL A 156 1.23 -16.31 20.18
CA VAL A 156 0.95 -15.34 19.09
C VAL A 156 1.04 -13.90 19.62
N ASN A 157 1.19 -13.74 20.94
CA ASN A 157 1.59 -12.47 21.57
C ASN A 157 3.11 -12.29 21.67
N GLY A 158 3.90 -13.23 21.14
CA GLY A 158 5.32 -12.98 20.88
C GLY A 158 5.44 -12.06 19.68
N SER A 159 6.20 -10.97 19.83
CA SER A 159 6.77 -10.22 18.68
C SER A 159 7.25 -11.25 17.63
N PRO A 160 6.94 -11.09 16.33
CA PRO A 160 7.32 -12.08 15.33
C PRO A 160 8.84 -12.10 15.07
N PHE A 161 9.63 -11.31 15.81
CA PHE A 161 11.08 -11.32 15.73
C PHE A 161 11.69 -11.86 17.01
N ILE A 162 12.21 -13.09 16.90
CA ILE A 162 13.30 -13.58 17.75
C ILE A 162 14.49 -12.61 17.56
N ARG A 163 15.15 -12.33 18.69
CA ARG A 163 16.32 -11.47 18.87
C ARG A 163 17.49 -11.82 17.95
#